data_AF-A0A918G6K6-F1
#
_entry.id   AF-A0A918G6K6-F1
#
_cell.length_a   1.000
_cell.length_b   1.000
_cell.length_c   1.000
_cell.angle_alpha   90.00
_cell.angle_beta   90.00
_cell.angle_gamma   90.00
#
_symmetry.space_group_name_H-M   'P 1'
#
loop_
_entity.id
_entity.type
_entity.pdbx_description
1 polymer ?
#
loop_
_entity_poly.entity_id
_entity_poly.type
_entity_poly.pdbx_seq_one_letter_code
_entity_poly.pdbx_strand_id
1 'polypeptide(L)'
;MTFEMSAAGEELTGQARAESGLPGSASPKPLGEAWVMVSDELDERWQNAYKAYGAASENVARLGPSAPGAAARMVSASWDVAAIWREMAAAGGLPWWALAAVHAAAEAFEAQSREWAARSSAEHDRQSGRGRRPRTQRDSR
;
A
#
# COMPACT_ATOMS: atom_id res chain seq x y z
N MET A 1 20.77 30.11 7.47
CA MET A 1 19.42 30.70 7.62
C MET A 1 18.61 29.70 8.41
N THR A 2 18.49 29.95 9.71
CA THR A 2 17.83 29.09 10.70
C THR A 2 16.46 29.69 10.95
N PHE A 3 15.40 28.90 10.85
CA PHE A 3 14.06 29.30 11.27
C PHE A 3 13.72 28.48 12.53
N GLU A 4 13.86 29.12 13.69
CA GLU A 4 13.14 28.76 14.90
C GLU A 4 11.65 29.06 14.70
N MET A 5 10.79 28.09 14.99
CA MET A 5 9.40 28.34 15.35
C MET A 5 9.14 27.67 16.69
N SER A 6 9.28 28.49 17.73
CA SER A 6 8.73 28.26 19.06
C SER A 6 7.29 28.75 19.08
N ALA A 7 6.35 27.88 19.45
CA ALA A 7 5.03 28.26 19.89
C ALA A 7 4.62 27.34 21.06
N ALA A 8 4.44 27.97 22.21
CA ALA A 8 3.68 27.47 23.36
C ALA A 8 2.33 26.91 22.86
N GLY A 9 1.77 25.84 23.42
CA GLY A 9 1.51 25.64 24.83
C GLY A 9 0.01 25.88 25.05
N GLU A 10 -0.78 24.80 25.06
CA GLU A 10 -2.10 24.80 25.71
C GLU A 10 -2.47 23.37 26.14
N GLU A 11 -2.31 23.15 27.44
CA GLU A 11 -2.99 22.10 28.19
C GLU A 11 -4.51 22.29 28.08
N LEU A 12 -5.21 21.26 27.64
CA LEU A 12 -6.65 21.10 27.90
C LEU A 12 -6.86 19.87 28.80
N THR A 13 -6.62 20.08 30.09
CA THR A 13 -7.19 19.29 31.19
C THR A 13 -8.70 19.51 31.26
N GLY A 14 -9.44 18.69 30.51
CA GLY A 14 -10.90 18.56 30.59
C GLY A 14 -11.29 17.32 31.38
N GLN A 15 -11.42 17.51 32.69
CA GLN A 15 -11.77 16.49 33.68
C GLN A 15 -13.27 16.17 33.61
N ALA A 16 -13.64 15.06 32.96
CA ALA A 16 -15.00 14.53 32.97
C ALA A 16 -15.13 13.35 33.93
N ARG A 17 -15.52 13.69 35.17
CA ARG A 17 -16.45 12.99 36.07
C ARG A 17 -16.56 11.46 35.94
N ALA A 18 -16.10 10.77 36.99
CA ALA A 18 -16.39 9.39 37.29
C ALA A 18 -17.90 9.17 37.47
N GLU A 19 -18.49 8.33 36.61
CA GLU A 19 -19.76 7.66 36.89
C GLU A 19 -19.45 6.21 37.30
N SER A 20 -19.52 5.99 38.61
CA SER A 20 -19.53 4.68 39.23
C SER A 20 -20.84 3.97 38.92
N GLY A 21 -20.77 2.89 38.15
CA GLY A 21 -21.88 1.99 37.90
C GLY A 21 -21.40 0.81 37.06
N LEU A 22 -20.70 -0.14 37.68
CA LEU A 22 -20.34 -1.42 37.06
C LEU A 22 -21.52 -2.40 37.22
N PRO A 23 -22.35 -2.64 36.19
CA PRO A 23 -23.15 -3.86 36.15
C PRO A 23 -22.20 -5.04 35.89
N GLY A 24 -22.28 -6.03 36.78
CA GLY A 24 -21.83 -7.41 36.62
C GLY A 24 -20.66 -7.65 35.68
N SER A 25 -19.49 -7.90 36.27
CA SER A 25 -18.35 -8.56 35.61
C SER A 25 -18.80 -9.92 35.08
N ALA A 26 -19.46 -9.93 33.93
CA ALA A 26 -19.66 -11.11 33.13
C ALA A 26 -18.27 -11.49 32.62
N SER A 27 -17.69 -12.52 33.22
CA SER A 27 -16.54 -13.21 32.65
C SER A 27 -16.78 -13.37 31.15
N PRO A 28 -15.86 -12.93 30.28
CA PRO A 28 -16.00 -13.19 28.86
C PRO A 28 -16.10 -14.71 28.72
N LYS A 29 -17.29 -15.18 28.31
CA LYS A 29 -17.45 -16.57 27.88
C LYS A 29 -16.37 -16.78 26.83
N PRO A 30 -15.58 -17.86 26.89
CA PRO A 30 -14.78 -18.26 25.75
C PRO A 30 -15.79 -18.55 24.64
N LEU A 31 -16.06 -17.54 23.81
CA LEU A 31 -16.64 -17.73 22.50
C LEU A 31 -15.68 -18.73 21.87
N GLY A 32 -16.18 -19.92 21.52
CA GLY A 32 -15.42 -20.87 20.73
C GLY A 32 -14.95 -20.13 19.49
N GLU A 33 -13.72 -19.64 19.58
CA GLU A 33 -13.16 -18.65 18.69
C GLU A 33 -12.84 -19.43 17.44
N ALA A 34 -13.80 -19.45 16.52
CA ALA A 34 -13.57 -19.88 15.15
C ALA A 34 -12.67 -18.80 14.54
N TRP A 35 -11.38 -18.84 14.91
CA TRP A 35 -10.32 -18.19 14.15
C TRP A 35 -10.52 -18.66 12.72
N VAL A 36 -10.95 -17.74 11.85
CA VAL A 36 -11.05 -18.03 10.43
C VAL A 36 -9.62 -18.16 9.95
N MET A 37 -9.15 -19.39 9.91
CA MET A 37 -7.85 -19.73 9.39
C MET A 37 -7.91 -19.50 7.89
N VAL A 38 -7.10 -18.55 7.41
CA VAL A 38 -6.74 -18.47 6.00
C VAL A 38 -6.17 -19.84 5.61
N SER A 39 -6.55 -20.37 4.44
CA SER A 39 -6.04 -21.67 4.01
C SER A 39 -4.51 -21.61 3.89
N ASP A 40 -3.82 -22.70 4.24
CA ASP A 40 -2.35 -22.78 4.13
C ASP A 40 -1.87 -22.42 2.73
N GLU A 41 -2.63 -22.81 1.69
CA GLU A 41 -2.37 -22.43 0.30
C GLU A 41 -2.40 -20.91 0.07
N LEU A 42 -3.40 -20.21 0.65
CA LEU A 42 -3.53 -18.76 0.50
C LEU A 42 -2.45 -18.00 1.29
N ASP A 43 -2.05 -18.52 2.46
CA ASP A 43 -0.90 -18.01 3.22
C ASP A 43 0.41 -18.18 2.43
N GLU A 44 0.69 -19.37 1.89
CA GLU A 44 1.88 -19.61 1.08
C GLU A 44 1.93 -18.70 -0.15
N ARG A 45 0.81 -18.55 -0.87
CA ARG A 45 0.72 -17.63 -2.01
C ARG A 45 0.99 -16.19 -1.59
N TRP A 46 0.41 -15.74 -0.48
CA TRP A 46 0.65 -14.38 0.04
C TRP A 46 2.12 -14.14 0.37
N GLN A 47 2.75 -15.07 1.09
CA GLN A 47 4.15 -14.98 1.45
C GLN A 47 5.05 -14.92 0.20
N ASN A 48 4.74 -15.73 -0.82
CA ASN A 48 5.49 -15.76 -2.07
C ASN A 48 5.36 -14.45 -2.85
N ALA A 49 4.15 -13.91 -2.97
CA ALA A 49 3.93 -12.61 -3.59
C ALA A 49 4.64 -11.48 -2.82
N TYR A 50 4.57 -11.48 -1.49
CA TYR A 50 5.20 -10.47 -0.66
C TYR A 50 6.74 -10.54 -0.73
N LYS A 51 7.33 -11.75 -0.79
CA LYS A 51 8.77 -11.94 -1.03
C LYS A 51 9.18 -11.40 -2.41
N ALA A 52 8.40 -11.69 -3.46
CA ALA A 52 8.66 -11.18 -4.80
C ALA A 52 8.59 -9.65 -4.85
N TYR A 53 7.60 -9.06 -4.16
CA TYR A 53 7.50 -7.63 -3.97
C TYR A 53 8.72 -7.04 -3.26
N GLY A 54 9.14 -7.64 -2.14
CA GLY A 54 10.33 -7.22 -1.40
C GLY A 54 11.59 -7.22 -2.27
N ALA A 55 11.80 -8.28 -3.05
CA ALA A 55 12.93 -8.37 -3.97
C ALA A 55 12.88 -7.31 -5.10
N ALA A 56 11.69 -7.01 -5.63
CA ALA A 56 11.52 -5.95 -6.63
C ALA A 56 11.78 -4.55 -6.02
N SER A 57 11.28 -4.32 -4.81
CA SER A 57 11.48 -3.07 -4.06
C SER A 57 12.95 -2.84 -3.72
N GLU A 58 13.64 -3.87 -3.23
CA GLU A 58 15.08 -3.81 -2.96
C GLU A 58 15.89 -3.55 -4.25
N ASN A 59 15.50 -4.19 -5.36
CA ASN A 59 16.15 -3.97 -6.64
C ASN A 59 16.04 -2.50 -7.09
N VAL A 60 14.84 -1.91 -6.98
CA VAL A 60 14.60 -0.49 -7.25
C VAL A 60 15.39 0.41 -6.31
N ALA A 61 15.41 0.12 -5.02
CA ALA A 61 16.13 0.92 -4.03
C ALA A 61 17.65 0.93 -4.32
N ARG A 62 18.20 -0.22 -4.75
CA ARG A 62 19.63 -0.38 -5.02
C ARG A 62 20.06 0.17 -6.38
N LEU A 63 19.29 -0.08 -7.44
CA LEU A 63 19.67 0.24 -8.83
C LEU A 63 18.98 1.49 -9.39
N GLY A 64 17.99 2.01 -8.67
CA GLY A 64 17.15 3.12 -9.10
C GLY A 64 15.95 2.68 -9.95
N PRO A 65 14.92 3.53 -10.06
CA PRO A 65 13.71 3.26 -10.82
C PRO A 65 13.93 3.15 -12.34
N SER A 66 15.04 3.70 -12.85
CA SER A 66 15.40 3.67 -14.28
C SER A 66 16.15 2.41 -14.69
N ALA A 67 16.46 1.50 -13.75
CA ALA A 67 17.12 0.24 -14.08
C ALA A 67 16.24 -0.60 -15.04
N PRO A 68 16.83 -1.26 -16.06
CA PRO A 68 16.07 -2.01 -17.05
C PRO A 68 15.13 -3.04 -16.41
N GLY A 69 13.83 -2.93 -16.69
CA GLY A 69 12.82 -3.86 -16.18
C GLY A 69 12.43 -3.70 -14.71
N ALA A 70 13.06 -2.79 -13.94
CA ALA A 70 12.74 -2.60 -12.53
C ALA A 70 11.28 -2.13 -12.33
N ALA A 71 10.82 -1.17 -13.14
CA ALA A 71 9.44 -0.72 -13.12
C ALA A 71 8.45 -1.85 -13.46
N ALA A 72 8.72 -2.66 -14.49
CA ALA A 72 7.86 -3.78 -14.87
C ALA A 72 7.75 -4.84 -13.75
N ARG A 73 8.87 -5.14 -13.06
CA ARG A 73 8.86 -6.05 -11.91
C ARG A 73 8.02 -5.49 -10.75
N MET A 74 8.14 -4.19 -10.47
CA MET A 74 7.31 -3.54 -9.45
C MET A 74 5.82 -3.56 -9.82
N VAL A 75 5.47 -3.32 -11.08
CA VAL A 75 4.06 -3.42 -11.56
C VAL A 75 3.50 -4.80 -11.26
N SER A 76 4.21 -5.86 -11.70
CA SER A 76 3.76 -7.24 -11.53
C SER A 76 3.65 -7.61 -10.05
N ALA A 77 4.70 -7.40 -9.28
CA ALA A 77 4.73 -7.84 -7.88
C ALA A 77 3.73 -7.07 -7.01
N SER A 78 3.51 -5.77 -7.28
CA SER A 78 2.47 -5.00 -6.58
C SER A 78 1.07 -5.50 -6.93
N TRP A 79 0.85 -5.86 -8.20
CA TRP A 79 -0.44 -6.40 -8.65
C TRP A 79 -0.75 -7.76 -8.01
N ASP A 80 0.24 -8.64 -7.93
CA ASP A 80 0.10 -9.96 -7.32
C ASP A 80 -0.26 -9.86 -5.83
N VAL A 81 0.40 -8.96 -5.08
CA VAL A 81 0.06 -8.71 -3.67
C VAL A 81 -1.36 -8.17 -3.52
N ALA A 82 -1.77 -7.21 -4.37
CA ALA A 82 -3.13 -6.68 -4.35
C ALA A 82 -4.19 -7.76 -4.62
N ALA A 83 -3.96 -8.63 -5.61
CA ALA A 83 -4.86 -9.72 -5.96
C ALA A 83 -5.08 -10.67 -4.78
N ILE A 84 -4.00 -11.04 -4.08
CA ILE A 84 -4.10 -11.95 -2.93
C ILE A 84 -4.82 -11.29 -1.75
N TRP A 85 -4.62 -9.99 -1.50
CA TRP A 85 -5.43 -9.27 -0.50
C TRP A 85 -6.93 -9.29 -0.86
N ARG A 86 -7.28 -9.16 -2.14
CA ARG A 86 -8.69 -9.28 -2.58
C ARG A 86 -9.24 -10.69 -2.36
N GLU A 87 -8.43 -11.73 -2.61
CA GLU A 87 -8.82 -13.11 -2.33
C GLU A 87 -9.03 -13.35 -0.83
N MET A 88 -8.17 -12.81 0.04
CA MET A 88 -8.34 -12.86 1.50
C MET A 88 -9.62 -12.16 1.96
N ALA A 89 -9.93 -10.98 1.40
CA ALA A 89 -11.18 -10.28 1.69
C ALA A 89 -12.41 -11.10 1.26
N ALA A 90 -12.30 -11.85 0.15
CA ALA A 90 -13.39 -12.67 -0.38
C ALA A 90 -13.60 -13.98 0.40
N ALA A 91 -12.57 -14.49 1.11
CA ALA A 91 -12.67 -15.70 1.93
C ALA A 91 -13.67 -15.56 3.11
N GLY A 92 -14.04 -14.33 3.47
CA GLY A 92 -15.01 -14.05 4.52
C GLY A 92 -14.46 -14.31 5.93
N GLY A 93 -15.32 -14.18 6.95
CA GLY A 93 -14.95 -14.48 8.34
C GLY A 93 -14.08 -13.45 9.05
N LEU A 94 -13.61 -12.42 8.34
CA LEU A 94 -12.91 -11.29 8.93
C LEU A 94 -13.90 -10.34 9.65
N PRO A 95 -13.56 -9.79 10.83
CA PRO A 95 -14.31 -8.69 11.40
C PRO A 95 -14.23 -7.46 10.48
N TRP A 96 -15.24 -6.59 10.53
CA TRP A 96 -15.39 -5.47 9.59
C TRP A 96 -14.15 -4.58 9.48
N TRP A 97 -13.44 -4.36 10.59
CA TRP A 97 -12.23 -3.54 10.61
C TRP A 97 -11.04 -4.22 9.91
N ALA A 98 -10.92 -5.55 10.03
CA ALA A 98 -9.89 -6.31 9.33
C ALA A 98 -10.18 -6.36 7.83
N LEU A 99 -11.44 -6.57 7.46
CA LEU A 99 -11.89 -6.52 6.07
C LEU A 99 -11.57 -5.15 5.44
N ALA A 100 -11.85 -4.05 6.16
CA ALA A 100 -11.51 -2.70 5.71
C ALA A 100 -9.99 -2.51 5.53
N ALA A 101 -9.17 -3.00 6.46
CA ALA A 101 -7.72 -2.93 6.36
C ALA A 101 -7.17 -3.71 5.16
N VAL A 102 -7.68 -4.92 4.91
CA VAL A 102 -7.30 -5.74 3.76
C VAL A 102 -7.69 -5.05 2.45
N HIS A 103 -8.88 -4.46 2.36
CA HIS A 103 -9.29 -3.70 1.18
C HIS A 103 -8.40 -2.47 0.95
N ALA A 104 -8.11 -1.70 2.00
CA ALA A 104 -7.22 -0.54 1.90
C ALA A 104 -5.80 -0.94 1.46
N ALA A 105 -5.28 -2.06 1.95
CA ALA A 105 -3.99 -2.60 1.53
C ALA A 105 -4.01 -2.97 0.04
N ALA A 106 -5.03 -3.69 -0.43
CA ALA A 106 -5.18 -4.03 -1.85
C ALA A 106 -5.18 -2.77 -2.72
N GLU A 107 -5.98 -1.77 -2.37
CA GLU A 107 -6.10 -0.51 -3.12
C GLU A 107 -4.76 0.25 -3.20
N ALA A 108 -3.99 0.26 -2.10
CA ALA A 108 -2.67 0.89 -2.07
C ALA A 108 -1.69 0.21 -3.04
N PHE A 109 -1.67 -1.13 -3.07
CA PHE A 109 -0.82 -1.88 -4.01
C PHE A 109 -1.28 -1.74 -5.46
N GLU A 110 -2.58 -1.68 -5.72
CA GLU A 110 -3.12 -1.39 -7.06
C GLU A 110 -2.70 0.02 -7.54
N ALA A 111 -2.80 1.02 -6.66
CA ALA A 111 -2.39 2.38 -6.96
C ALA A 111 -0.88 2.45 -7.26
N GLN A 112 -0.07 1.77 -6.44
CA GLN A 112 1.37 1.66 -6.66
C GLN A 112 1.69 0.97 -7.99
N SER A 113 1.00 -0.12 -8.33
CA SER A 113 1.17 -0.81 -9.62
C SER A 113 0.89 0.13 -10.80
N ARG A 114 -0.21 0.90 -10.73
CA ARG A 114 -0.56 1.90 -11.75
C ARG A 114 0.50 3.00 -11.88
N GLU A 115 1.05 3.48 -10.77
CA GLU A 115 2.11 4.49 -10.78
C GLU A 115 3.38 3.95 -11.45
N TRP A 116 3.80 2.73 -11.13
CA TRP A 116 4.95 2.10 -11.76
C TRP A 116 4.73 1.82 -13.25
N ALA A 117 3.50 1.48 -13.65
CA ALA A 117 3.14 1.28 -15.04
C ALA A 117 3.29 2.59 -15.83
N ALA A 118 2.80 3.71 -15.29
CA ALA A 118 2.96 5.02 -15.90
C ALA A 118 4.44 5.41 -16.09
N ARG A 119 5.31 5.10 -15.11
CA ARG A 119 6.76 5.31 -15.22
C ARG A 119 7.39 4.44 -16.32
N SER A 120 6.99 3.17 -16.40
CA SER A 120 7.48 2.22 -17.40
C SER A 120 7.14 2.65 -18.83
N SER A 121 5.91 3.14 -19.06
CA SER A 121 5.47 3.66 -20.35
C SER A 121 6.25 4.92 -20.75
N ALA A 122 6.45 5.86 -19.82
CA ALA A 122 7.22 7.07 -20.10
C ALA A 122 8.68 6.77 -20.48
N GLU A 123 9.29 5.74 -19.88
CA GLU A 123 10.64 5.32 -20.22
C GLU A 123 10.72 4.69 -21.62
N HIS A 124 9.74 3.85 -21.99
CA HIS A 124 9.64 3.31 -23.35
C HIS A 124 9.45 4.41 -24.40
N ASP A 125 8.66 5.44 -24.13
CA ASP A 125 8.46 6.56 -25.04
C ASP A 125 9.73 7.39 -25.25
N ARG A 126 10.54 7.57 -24.19
CA ARG A 126 11.86 8.21 -24.28
C ARG A 126 12.83 7.37 -25.11
N GLN A 127 12.91 6.06 -24.84
CA GLN A 127 13.84 5.15 -25.53
C GLN A 127 13.47 4.94 -27.00
N SER A 128 12.19 4.90 -27.34
CA SER A 128 11.72 4.74 -28.72
C SER A 128 11.87 6.00 -29.58
N GLY A 129 12.41 7.10 -29.04
CA GLY A 129 12.62 8.35 -29.79
C GLY A 129 11.32 9.02 -30.27
N ARG A 130 10.16 8.58 -29.78
CA ARG A 130 8.84 9.19 -30.08
C ARG A 130 8.59 10.45 -29.25
N GLY A 131 9.53 10.84 -28.40
CA GLY A 131 9.64 12.17 -27.81
C GLY A 131 9.84 13.24 -28.89
N ARG A 132 8.72 13.62 -29.52
CA ARG A 132 8.55 14.68 -30.50
C ARG A 132 9.41 15.90 -30.12
N ARG A 133 10.51 16.13 -30.84
CA ARG A 133 11.17 17.45 -30.82
C ARG A 133 10.12 18.48 -31.26
N PRO A 134 9.88 19.55 -30.49
CA PRO A 134 9.15 20.70 -30.98
C PRO A 134 9.92 21.22 -32.19
N ARG A 135 9.36 21.01 -33.38
CA ARG A 135 9.88 21.59 -34.61
C ARG A 135 9.69 23.09 -34.44
N THR A 136 10.74 23.78 -34.00
CA THR A 136 10.84 25.23 -34.07
C THR A 136 10.86 25.56 -35.55
N GLN A 137 9.66 25.73 -36.11
CA GLN A 137 9.44 26.30 -37.41
C GLN A 137 9.88 27.76 -37.30
N ARG A 138 11.15 27.95 -37.61
CA ARG A 138 11.77 29.26 -37.80
C ARG A 138 11.16 29.83 -39.08
N ASP A 139 10.02 30.49 -38.95
CA ASP A 139 9.48 31.34 -40.00
C ASP A 139 10.54 32.39 -40.33
N SER A 140 11.15 32.20 -41.50
CA SER A 140 12.10 33.11 -42.08
C SER A 140 11.28 34.14 -42.84
N ARG A 141 11.42 35.41 -42.42
CA ARG A 141 10.92 36.59 -43.13
C ARG A 141 11.61 36.77 -44.47
#